data_AF-G9NWX3-F1
#
_entry.id   AF-G9NWX3-F1
#
_cell.length_a   1.000
_cell.length_b   1.000
_cell.length_c   1.000
_cell.angle_alpha   90.00
_cell.angle_beta   90.00
_cell.angle_gamma   90.00
#
_symmetry.space_group_name_H-M   'P 1'
#
loop_
_entity.id
_entity.type
_entity.pdbx_description
1 polymer ?
#
loop_
_entity_poly.entity_id
_entity_poly.type
_entity_poly.pdbx_seq_one_letter_code
_entity_poly.pdbx_strand_id
1 'polypeptide(L)'
;MMNVSYSTGRAALRLSRSSFRHLCGSRVAGFAYHSYPLPSKIPEPPRSDDISKASIAQPEALPRVHETRPPLQHDAAAKPTAPPQVQSQSTPSPATSSVPTTPKASEATAQSAKPAPRPRSKLRPRKAAMKLTPAAVDQLRALLNQPDPKLIKVGVRNRGCSGLAYHLEYVDKPGAFDETVEQDGVKVLIDSKALFSIIGTEMDWAEDKLSQKFVFKNPNIKEQCGCGESFMV
;
A
#
# COMPACT_ATOMS: atom_id res chain seq x y z
N MET A 1 69.00 3.63 -19.91
CA MET A 1 68.35 4.22 -21.10
C MET A 1 66.87 3.89 -20.97
N MET A 2 65.89 4.79 -20.84
CA MET A 2 65.81 6.25 -20.83
C MET A 2 64.71 6.64 -19.81
N ASN A 3 64.98 7.66 -18.99
CA ASN A 3 63.96 8.42 -18.28
C ASN A 3 63.16 9.22 -19.30
N VAL A 4 61.83 9.25 -19.17
CA VAL A 4 61.00 10.23 -19.88
C VAL A 4 60.00 10.83 -18.90
N SER A 5 60.42 11.98 -18.36
CA SER A 5 59.58 12.95 -17.67
C SER A 5 58.78 13.76 -18.70
N TYR A 6 57.48 13.96 -18.47
CA TYR A 6 56.73 15.11 -19.00
C TYR A 6 55.71 15.52 -17.94
N SER A 7 56.00 16.59 -17.20
CA SER A 7 55.66 17.99 -17.53
C SER A 7 54.23 18.34 -17.12
N THR A 8 54.11 18.78 -15.86
CA THR A 8 52.98 19.48 -15.28
C THR A 8 52.78 20.84 -15.95
N GLY A 9 51.81 20.95 -16.85
CA GLY A 9 51.35 22.22 -17.42
C GLY A 9 50.28 22.88 -16.56
N ARG A 10 50.68 23.76 -15.63
CA ARG A 10 49.77 24.71 -14.96
C ARG A 10 49.42 25.83 -15.93
N ALA A 11 48.28 25.74 -16.60
CA ALA A 11 47.70 26.86 -17.33
C ALA A 11 46.91 27.77 -16.37
N ALA A 12 47.58 28.82 -15.89
CA ALA A 12 46.96 29.90 -15.14
C ALA A 12 46.22 30.85 -16.11
N LEU A 13 44.94 30.58 -16.36
CA LEU A 13 44.08 31.53 -17.07
C LEU A 13 43.64 32.63 -16.10
N ARG A 14 44.17 33.83 -16.36
CA ARG A 14 43.84 35.09 -15.70
C ARG A 14 42.36 35.41 -15.98
N LEU A 15 41.48 35.21 -15.00
CA LEU A 15 40.15 35.79 -15.06
C LEU A 15 40.24 37.29 -14.77
N SER A 16 39.89 38.06 -15.79
CA SER A 16 39.72 39.50 -15.77
C SER A 16 38.74 39.91 -14.66
N ARG A 17 39.22 40.72 -13.72
CA ARG A 17 38.39 41.44 -12.75
C ARG A 17 37.73 42.63 -13.46
N SER A 18 36.54 42.42 -14.01
CA SER A 18 35.66 43.52 -14.42
C SER A 18 34.84 43.99 -13.21
N SER A 19 35.23 45.14 -12.68
CA SER A 19 34.44 45.93 -11.74
C SER A 19 33.09 46.31 -12.34
N PHE A 20 32.01 45.66 -11.91
CA PHE A 20 30.66 46.17 -12.07
C PHE A 20 30.24 46.91 -10.80
N ARG A 21 30.47 48.23 -10.83
CA ARG A 21 29.86 49.18 -9.88
C ARG A 21 28.55 49.69 -10.47
N HIS A 22 27.56 49.81 -9.57
CA HIS A 22 26.31 50.57 -9.68
C HIS A 22 25.24 50.07 -10.66
N LEU A 23 24.15 49.55 -10.10
CA LEU A 23 22.91 50.33 -9.95
C LEU A 23 21.95 49.53 -9.03
N CYS A 24 21.97 49.90 -7.75
CA CYS A 24 20.88 49.57 -6.82
C CYS A 24 19.68 50.44 -7.22
N GLY A 25 18.84 49.91 -8.11
CA GLY A 25 17.54 50.46 -8.45
C GLY A 25 16.47 49.68 -7.71
N SER A 26 16.14 50.13 -6.50
CA SER A 26 15.00 49.63 -5.74
C SER A 26 13.70 49.94 -6.50
N ARG A 27 13.22 49.00 -7.30
CA ARG A 27 11.82 48.99 -7.77
C ARG A 27 11.03 48.14 -6.79
N VAL A 28 10.54 48.79 -5.74
CA VAL A 28 9.39 48.30 -4.99
C VAL A 28 8.20 48.39 -5.94
N ALA A 29 7.94 47.32 -6.69
CA ALA A 29 6.67 47.12 -7.34
C ALA A 29 5.66 46.83 -6.22
N GLY A 30 5.04 47.90 -5.71
CA GLY A 30 3.88 47.78 -4.84
C GLY A 30 2.79 47.03 -5.60
N PHE A 31 2.55 45.78 -5.22
CA PHE A 31 1.32 45.10 -5.59
C PHE A 31 0.18 45.83 -4.88
N ALA A 32 -0.39 46.84 -5.56
CA ALA A 32 -1.61 47.48 -5.11
C ALA A 32 -2.71 46.42 -5.15
N TYR A 33 -3.04 45.89 -3.97
CA TYR A 33 -4.15 44.97 -3.78
C TYR A 33 -5.44 45.72 -4.14
N HIS A 34 -5.96 45.49 -5.35
CA HIS A 34 -7.25 46.03 -5.75
C HIS A 34 -8.32 45.10 -5.18
N SER A 35 -8.98 45.53 -4.10
CA SER A 35 -10.11 44.79 -3.53
C SER A 35 -11.26 44.87 -4.52
N TYR A 36 -11.52 43.78 -5.24
CA TYR A 36 -12.71 43.67 -6.07
C TYR A 36 -13.95 43.62 -5.16
N PRO A 37 -14.93 44.54 -5.31
CA PRO A 37 -16.20 44.40 -4.63
C PRO A 37 -16.93 43.17 -5.19
N LEU A 38 -17.32 42.26 -4.29
CA LEU A 38 -18.12 41.10 -4.66
C LEU A 38 -19.43 41.57 -5.33
N PRO A 39 -19.81 41.00 -6.49
CA PRO A 39 -21.07 41.34 -7.13
C PRO A 39 -22.23 40.96 -6.20
N SER A 40 -23.07 41.93 -5.86
CA SER A 40 -24.21 41.77 -4.93
C SER A 40 -25.37 40.96 -5.50
N LYS A 41 -25.26 40.47 -6.74
CA LYS A 41 -26.32 39.71 -7.41
C LYS A 41 -25.70 38.59 -8.23
N ILE A 42 -25.65 37.41 -7.63
CA ILE A 42 -25.38 36.15 -8.33
C ILE A 42 -26.65 35.83 -9.13
N PRO A 43 -26.61 35.72 -10.46
CA PRO A 43 -27.77 35.25 -11.21
C PRO A 43 -28.07 33.81 -10.77
N GLU A 44 -29.27 33.58 -10.26
CA GLU A 44 -29.71 32.24 -9.92
C GLU A 44 -29.72 31.37 -11.19
N PRO A 45 -29.26 30.11 -11.12
CA PRO A 45 -29.39 29.19 -12.24
C PRO A 45 -30.88 29.06 -12.60
N PRO A 46 -31.22 28.92 -13.89
CA PRO A 46 -32.60 28.72 -14.29
C PRO A 46 -33.13 27.48 -13.58
N ARG A 47 -34.04 27.69 -12.62
CA ARG A 47 -34.87 26.61 -12.11
C ARG A 47 -35.70 26.14 -13.29
N SER A 48 -35.64 24.84 -13.56
CA SER A 48 -36.47 24.19 -14.55
C SER A 48 -37.93 24.30 -14.13
N ASP A 49 -38.57 25.41 -14.53
CA ASP A 49 -40.01 25.66 -14.33
C ASP A 49 -40.90 24.78 -15.23
N ASP A 50 -40.30 23.90 -16.03
CA ASP A 50 -40.99 22.83 -16.77
C ASP A 50 -40.66 21.45 -16.17
N ILE A 51 -40.94 21.29 -14.89
CA ILE A 51 -41.25 19.96 -14.35
C ILE A 51 -42.69 20.06 -13.89
N SER A 52 -43.57 19.57 -14.77
CA SER A 52 -44.94 19.25 -14.44
C SER A 52 -44.99 18.62 -13.05
N LYS A 53 -45.75 19.27 -12.18
CA LYS A 53 -46.04 18.94 -10.79
C LYS A 53 -46.39 17.46 -10.63
N ALA A 54 -45.38 16.60 -10.52
CA ALA A 54 -45.53 15.23 -10.07
C ALA A 54 -45.79 15.31 -8.57
N SER A 55 -47.07 15.46 -8.27
CA SER A 55 -47.66 15.31 -6.95
C SER A 55 -47.38 13.89 -6.44
N ILE A 56 -46.23 13.67 -5.83
CA ILE A 56 -45.93 12.48 -5.00
C ILE A 56 -46.31 12.76 -3.53
N ALA A 57 -46.92 13.91 -3.25
CA ALA A 57 -47.69 14.08 -2.03
C ALA A 57 -49.06 13.41 -2.20
N GLN A 58 -49.09 12.07 -2.16
CA GLN A 58 -50.24 11.42 -1.53
C GLN A 58 -50.22 11.82 -0.05
N PRO A 59 -51.35 12.21 0.56
CA PRO A 59 -51.42 12.35 2.00
C PRO A 59 -51.51 10.94 2.60
N GLU A 60 -50.42 10.18 2.54
CA GLU A 60 -50.31 8.97 3.34
C GLU A 60 -49.91 9.38 4.75
N ALA A 61 -50.81 9.05 5.68
CA ALA A 61 -50.70 9.36 7.09
C ALA A 61 -49.34 8.92 7.64
N LEU A 62 -48.68 9.81 8.38
CA LEU A 62 -47.47 9.51 9.13
C LEU A 62 -47.71 8.25 10.00
N PRO A 63 -46.88 7.19 9.91
CA PRO A 63 -47.01 6.07 10.83
C PRO A 63 -46.68 6.56 12.25
N ARG A 64 -47.57 6.24 13.19
CA ARG A 64 -47.46 6.61 14.59
C ARG A 64 -46.17 6.00 15.15
N VAL A 65 -45.30 6.87 15.66
CA VAL A 65 -44.10 6.47 16.39
C VAL A 65 -44.57 5.63 17.60
N HIS A 66 -43.91 4.48 17.82
CA HIS A 66 -44.07 3.48 18.90
C HIS A 66 -44.74 2.17 18.46
N GLU A 67 -43.95 1.31 17.81
CA GLU A 67 -44.19 -0.14 17.86
C GLU A 67 -42.84 -0.88 17.88
N THR A 68 -42.26 -0.98 19.06
CA THR A 68 -41.12 -1.86 19.35
C THR A 68 -41.67 -3.28 19.55
N ARG A 69 -42.12 -3.94 18.47
CA ARG A 69 -42.46 -5.37 18.54
C ARG A 69 -42.19 -6.07 17.20
N PRO A 70 -41.33 -7.11 17.16
CA PRO A 70 -41.21 -7.95 15.98
C PRO A 70 -42.53 -8.68 15.70
N PRO A 71 -42.90 -8.91 14.43
CA PRO A 71 -44.16 -9.57 14.10
C PRO A 71 -44.13 -11.02 14.60
N LEU A 72 -45.21 -11.44 15.26
CA LEU A 72 -45.44 -12.84 15.61
C LEU A 72 -45.88 -13.58 14.33
N GLN A 73 -45.05 -14.52 13.90
CA GLN A 73 -45.44 -15.51 12.90
C GLN A 73 -46.48 -16.44 13.52
N HIS A 74 -47.70 -16.40 12.98
CA HIS A 74 -48.73 -17.39 13.26
C HIS A 74 -48.54 -18.56 12.28
N ASP A 75 -48.00 -19.67 12.79
CA ASP A 75 -48.27 -21.00 12.24
C ASP A 75 -49.01 -21.81 13.30
N ALA A 76 -50.26 -22.14 12.96
CA ALA A 76 -51.11 -23.00 13.76
C ALA A 76 -50.81 -24.47 13.43
N ALA A 77 -50.35 -25.24 14.42
CA ALA A 77 -50.85 -26.60 14.72
C ALA A 77 -49.94 -27.32 15.73
N ALA A 78 -50.39 -27.46 16.97
CA ALA A 78 -50.48 -28.74 17.70
C ALA A 78 -50.67 -28.50 19.22
N LYS A 79 -51.64 -29.23 19.77
CA LYS A 79 -52.09 -29.25 21.17
C LYS A 79 -51.15 -30.15 22.04
N PRO A 80 -51.34 -30.32 23.37
CA PRO A 80 -50.32 -30.09 24.41
C PRO A 80 -49.88 -31.39 25.14
N THR A 81 -48.90 -31.28 26.05
CA THR A 81 -48.96 -31.79 27.47
C THR A 81 -47.59 -32.21 28.05
N ALA A 82 -47.11 -31.44 29.05
CA ALA A 82 -46.34 -31.80 30.27
C ALA A 82 -44.85 -32.29 30.19
N PRO A 83 -44.11 -32.40 31.32
CA PRO A 83 -43.03 -31.47 31.74
C PRO A 83 -41.62 -32.11 31.76
N PRO A 84 -40.52 -31.33 31.90
CA PRO A 84 -39.16 -31.87 31.87
C PRO A 84 -38.72 -32.45 33.22
N GLN A 85 -38.30 -33.72 33.21
CA GLN A 85 -37.56 -34.35 34.31
C GLN A 85 -36.05 -34.23 34.14
N VAL A 86 -35.42 -34.11 35.31
CA VAL A 86 -34.01 -33.90 35.64
C VAL A 86 -33.23 -35.22 35.59
N GLN A 87 -32.07 -35.27 34.92
CA GLN A 87 -30.93 -36.20 35.18
C GLN A 87 -29.66 -35.49 34.67
N SER A 88 -28.67 -34.99 35.43
CA SER A 88 -27.86 -35.55 36.54
C SER A 88 -27.12 -36.83 36.16
N GLN A 89 -25.96 -36.73 35.50
CA GLN A 89 -24.89 -37.73 35.60
C GLN A 89 -23.51 -37.07 35.62
N SER A 90 -22.90 -37.13 36.80
CA SER A 90 -21.49 -36.93 37.10
C SER A 90 -20.77 -38.28 37.08
N THR A 91 -19.57 -38.34 36.51
CA THR A 91 -18.56 -39.36 36.87
C THR A 91 -17.17 -38.75 36.98
N PRO A 92 -16.41 -39.04 38.05
CA PRO A 92 -15.02 -38.60 38.22
C PRO A 92 -13.99 -39.72 37.99
N SER A 93 -12.73 -39.29 37.89
CA SER A 93 -11.47 -40.02 38.16
C SER A 93 -10.83 -40.88 37.06
N PRO A 94 -9.52 -40.66 36.80
CA PRO A 94 -8.59 -41.73 36.49
C PRO A 94 -7.52 -41.83 37.58
N ALA A 95 -7.40 -43.01 38.20
CA ALA A 95 -6.27 -43.38 39.04
C ALA A 95 -5.63 -44.66 38.45
N THR A 96 -4.33 -44.53 38.16
CA THR A 96 -3.22 -45.45 38.46
C THR A 96 -3.35 -46.95 38.13
N SER A 97 -2.36 -47.42 37.35
CA SER A 97 -1.67 -48.74 37.34
C SER A 97 -1.34 -49.07 35.88
N SER A 98 -0.17 -49.51 35.43
CA SER A 98 0.95 -50.20 36.08
C SER A 98 2.13 -50.24 35.11
N VAL A 99 3.34 -50.11 35.65
CA VAL A 99 4.62 -50.42 35.00
C VAL A 99 4.75 -51.95 34.82
N PRO A 100 5.43 -52.43 33.76
CA PRO A 100 6.59 -53.27 34.04
C PRO A 100 7.84 -52.86 33.26
N THR A 101 8.94 -53.28 33.85
CA THR A 101 10.31 -52.82 33.70
C THR A 101 11.11 -53.78 32.80
N THR A 102 12.10 -53.22 32.07
CA THR A 102 13.42 -53.80 31.72
C THR A 102 13.51 -54.91 30.66
N PRO A 103 14.69 -55.16 30.04
CA PRO A 103 15.87 -54.31 29.81
C PRO A 103 16.50 -54.46 28.39
N LYS A 104 17.55 -53.67 28.16
CA LYS A 104 18.82 -54.06 27.49
C LYS A 104 18.89 -54.07 25.95
N ALA A 105 19.62 -53.06 25.46
CA ALA A 105 20.68 -53.11 24.46
C ALA A 105 20.47 -53.94 23.19
N SER A 106 20.51 -53.26 22.05
CA SER A 106 21.65 -53.43 21.16
C SER A 106 21.77 -52.28 20.17
N GLU A 107 22.87 -51.58 20.34
CA GLU A 107 23.61 -50.85 19.33
C GLU A 107 23.74 -51.70 18.06
N ALA A 108 23.23 -51.19 16.95
CA ALA A 108 23.56 -51.67 15.62
C ALA A 108 23.73 -50.44 14.71
N THR A 109 24.98 -49.99 14.68
CA THR A 109 25.56 -49.05 13.72
C THR A 109 25.32 -49.56 12.30
N ALA A 110 24.30 -49.04 11.62
CA ALA A 110 24.12 -49.20 10.18
C ALA A 110 24.43 -47.86 9.51
N GLN A 111 25.66 -47.76 9.01
CA GLN A 111 26.16 -46.66 8.20
C GLN A 111 25.29 -46.53 6.93
N SER A 112 24.38 -45.57 6.93
CA SER A 112 23.61 -45.21 5.76
C SER A 112 24.50 -44.43 4.79
N ALA A 113 24.93 -45.09 3.72
CA ALA A 113 25.71 -44.50 2.65
C ALA A 113 25.04 -43.22 2.11
N LYS A 114 25.82 -42.14 2.02
CA LYS A 114 25.41 -40.84 1.51
C LYS A 114 24.95 -40.99 0.05
N PRO A 115 23.68 -40.72 -0.29
CA PRO A 115 23.23 -40.81 -1.68
C PRO A 115 23.99 -39.79 -2.54
N ALA A 116 24.47 -40.25 -3.69
CA ALA A 116 25.19 -39.42 -4.66
C ALA A 116 24.36 -38.16 -5.02
N PRO A 117 25.01 -36.99 -5.16
CA PRO A 117 24.30 -35.74 -5.43
C PRO A 117 23.62 -35.83 -6.81
N ARG A 118 22.29 -35.83 -6.81
CA ARG A 118 21.50 -35.71 -8.04
C ARG A 118 21.86 -34.40 -8.73
N PRO A 119 21.99 -34.36 -10.06
CA PRO A 119 22.28 -33.12 -10.78
C PRO A 119 21.19 -32.10 -10.46
N ARG A 120 21.57 -31.00 -9.82
CA ARG A 120 20.64 -29.93 -9.45
C ARG A 120 20.07 -29.35 -10.74
N SER A 121 18.75 -29.37 -10.89
CA SER A 121 18.11 -28.76 -12.06
C SER A 121 18.49 -27.28 -12.10
N LYS A 122 18.81 -26.79 -13.30
CA LYS A 122 19.16 -25.38 -13.51
C LYS A 122 17.90 -24.57 -13.22
N LEU A 123 17.82 -24.02 -12.00
CA LEU A 123 16.69 -23.23 -11.56
C LEU A 123 16.51 -22.07 -12.52
N ARG A 124 15.32 -21.93 -13.10
CA ARG A 124 14.97 -20.77 -13.92
C ARG A 124 15.10 -19.52 -13.04
N PRO A 125 15.62 -18.40 -13.58
CA PRO A 125 15.66 -17.16 -12.83
C PRO A 125 14.24 -16.79 -12.40
N ARG A 126 14.07 -16.44 -11.12
CA ARG A 126 12.79 -16.00 -10.59
C ARG A 126 12.42 -14.67 -11.27
N LYS A 127 11.16 -14.50 -11.63
CA LYS A 127 10.66 -13.23 -12.17
C LYS A 127 10.71 -12.19 -11.05
N ALA A 128 11.05 -10.94 -11.39
CA ALA A 128 10.96 -9.82 -10.47
C ALA A 128 9.51 -9.65 -9.96
N ALA A 129 9.35 -9.28 -8.70
CA ALA A 129 8.03 -9.14 -8.07
C ALA A 129 7.20 -8.01 -8.70
N MET A 130 7.83 -6.89 -9.07
CA MET A 130 7.21 -5.78 -9.80
C MET A 130 8.13 -5.26 -10.90
N LYS A 131 7.60 -4.39 -11.77
CA LYS A 131 8.35 -3.68 -12.81
C LYS A 131 8.36 -2.18 -12.53
N LEU A 132 9.45 -1.51 -12.90
CA LEU A 132 9.59 -0.06 -12.83
C LEU A 132 9.61 0.54 -14.23
N THR A 133 8.90 1.65 -14.43
CA THR A 133 9.04 2.46 -15.67
C THR A 133 10.35 3.25 -15.64
N PRO A 134 10.89 3.65 -16.80
CA PRO A 134 12.10 4.48 -16.85
C PRO A 134 11.97 5.78 -16.04
N ALA A 135 10.80 6.42 -16.10
CA ALA A 135 10.52 7.64 -15.33
C ALA A 135 10.58 7.41 -13.82
N ALA A 136 10.03 6.29 -13.34
CA ALA A 136 10.13 5.91 -11.93
C ALA A 136 11.57 5.62 -11.50
N VAL A 137 12.35 4.95 -12.35
CA VAL A 137 13.78 4.68 -12.10
C VAL A 137 14.57 5.98 -11.96
N ASP A 138 14.36 6.94 -12.87
CA ASP A 138 15.08 8.22 -12.82
C ASP A 138 14.74 9.02 -11.56
N GLN A 139 13.47 9.03 -11.16
CA GLN A 139 13.07 9.68 -9.91
C GLN A 139 13.67 9.00 -8.68
N LEU A 140 13.71 7.66 -8.64
CA LEU A 140 14.34 6.94 -7.54
C LEU A 140 15.85 7.20 -7.48
N ARG A 141 16.53 7.29 -8.63
CA ARG A 141 17.95 7.70 -8.68
C ARG A 141 18.14 9.10 -8.12
N ALA A 142 17.26 10.04 -8.46
CA ALA A 142 17.29 11.40 -7.92
C ALA A 142 17.13 11.40 -6.39
N LEU A 143 16.27 10.54 -5.85
CA LEU A 143 16.09 10.39 -4.39
C LEU A 143 17.31 9.77 -3.71
N LEU A 144 18.03 8.85 -4.35
CA LEU A 144 19.27 8.28 -3.83
C LEU A 144 20.45 9.26 -3.87
N ASN A 145 20.41 10.26 -4.75
CA ASN A 145 21.45 11.30 -4.86
C ASN A 145 21.28 12.44 -3.84
N GLN A 146 20.20 12.44 -3.05
CA GLN A 146 20.00 13.39 -1.96
C GLN A 146 21.01 13.13 -0.82
N PRO A 147 21.32 14.14 0.03
CA PRO A 147 22.32 14.00 1.10
C PRO A 147 22.03 12.85 2.06
N ASP A 148 20.75 12.50 2.24
CA ASP A 148 20.30 11.35 3.01
C ASP A 148 19.70 10.30 2.06
N PRO A 149 20.50 9.33 1.57
CA PRO A 149 20.00 8.30 0.66
C PRO A 149 19.07 7.34 1.42
N LYS A 150 17.77 7.40 1.10
CA LYS A 150 16.76 6.50 1.67
C LYS A 150 16.23 5.55 0.61
N LEU A 151 16.03 4.30 1.00
CA LEU A 151 15.34 3.31 0.18
C LEU A 151 13.83 3.53 0.31
N ILE A 152 13.11 3.24 -0.76
CA ILE A 152 11.64 3.25 -0.73
C ILE A 152 11.16 1.83 -0.50
N LYS A 153 10.31 1.67 0.50
CA LYS A 153 9.55 0.46 0.77
C LYS A 153 8.09 0.65 0.37
N VAL A 154 7.60 -0.25 -0.47
CA VAL A 154 6.21 -0.29 -0.92
C VAL A 154 5.43 -1.26 -0.05
N GLY A 155 4.41 -0.76 0.61
CA GLY A 155 3.46 -1.52 1.42
C GLY A 155 2.02 -1.28 0.98
N VAL A 156 1.09 -1.97 1.65
CA VAL A 156 -0.34 -1.70 1.55
C VAL A 156 -0.92 -1.45 2.93
N ARG A 157 -1.90 -0.55 3.03
CA ARG A 157 -2.64 -0.24 4.25
C ARG A 157 -4.13 -0.28 3.96
N ASN A 158 -4.92 -0.69 4.94
CA ASN A 158 -6.37 -0.64 4.82
C ASN A 158 -6.85 0.82 4.77
N ARG A 159 -7.70 1.13 3.80
CA ARG A 159 -8.36 2.44 3.63
C ARG A 159 -9.82 2.22 3.27
N GLY A 160 -10.72 2.95 3.91
CA GLY A 160 -12.17 2.85 3.68
C GLY A 160 -12.80 1.56 4.21
N CYS A 161 -13.99 1.21 3.72
CA CYS A 161 -14.79 0.10 4.25
C CYS A 161 -14.13 -1.28 4.08
N SER A 162 -13.37 -1.52 3.01
CA SER A 162 -12.70 -2.81 2.79
C SER A 162 -11.53 -2.73 1.80
N GLY A 163 -11.07 -1.51 1.46
CA GLY A 163 -10.05 -1.29 0.43
C GLY A 163 -8.62 -1.38 0.96
N LEU A 164 -7.70 -1.74 0.08
CA LEU A 164 -6.25 -1.58 0.28
C LEU A 164 -5.79 -0.32 -0.45
N ALA A 165 -4.83 0.39 0.13
CA ALA A 165 -4.16 1.52 -0.51
C ALA A 165 -2.66 1.30 -0.47
N TYR A 166 -1.97 1.69 -1.53
CA TYR A 166 -0.52 1.67 -1.56
C TYR A 166 0.03 2.68 -0.56
N HIS A 167 1.09 2.30 0.13
CA HIS A 167 1.77 3.13 1.10
C HIS A 167 3.28 3.07 0.84
N LEU A 168 3.92 4.22 0.81
CA LEU A 168 5.36 4.35 0.59
C LEU A 168 6.02 4.82 1.86
N GLU A 169 7.07 4.11 2.26
CA GLU A 169 7.85 4.39 3.46
C GLU A 169 9.31 4.57 3.06
N TYR A 170 9.95 5.61 3.59
CA TYR A 170 11.39 5.81 3.44
C TYR A 170 12.12 5.06 4.55
N VAL A 171 13.03 4.16 4.17
CA VAL A 171 13.78 3.32 5.11
C VAL A 171 15.27 3.34 4.79
N ASP A 172 16.11 3.32 5.82
CA ASP A 172 17.57 3.34 5.63
C ASP A 172 18.12 1.93 5.34
N LYS A 173 17.47 0.90 5.88
CA LYS A 173 17.90 -0.50 5.78
C LYS A 173 16.71 -1.42 5.43
N PRO A 174 16.93 -2.49 4.65
CA PRO A 174 15.92 -3.49 4.40
C PRO A 174 15.56 -4.27 5.67
N GLY A 175 14.28 -4.55 5.86
CA GLY A 175 13.80 -5.45 6.91
C GLY A 175 14.08 -6.92 6.59
N ALA A 176 13.99 -7.78 7.59
CA ALA A 176 14.30 -9.22 7.46
C ALA A 176 13.34 -9.98 6.52
N PHE A 177 12.12 -9.49 6.35
CA PHE A 177 11.07 -10.11 5.54
C PHE A 177 10.74 -9.32 4.27
N ASP A 178 11.47 -8.23 4.02
CA ASP A 178 11.21 -7.39 2.86
C ASP A 178 11.86 -8.02 1.62
N GLU A 179 11.12 -8.01 0.50
CA GLU A 179 11.66 -8.47 -0.77
C GLU A 179 12.33 -7.30 -1.49
N THR A 180 13.60 -7.47 -1.86
CA THR A 180 14.37 -6.45 -2.59
C THR A 180 14.24 -6.68 -4.08
N VAL A 181 13.72 -5.68 -4.80
CA VAL A 181 13.67 -5.65 -6.25
C VAL A 181 14.74 -4.69 -6.76
N GLU A 182 15.67 -5.22 -7.55
CA GLU A 182 16.72 -4.43 -8.19
C GLU A 182 16.42 -4.31 -9.69
N GLN A 183 16.31 -3.07 -10.18
CA GLN A 183 16.12 -2.79 -11.60
C GLN A 183 16.93 -1.55 -11.98
N ASP A 184 17.69 -1.63 -13.08
CA ASP A 184 18.44 -0.50 -13.65
C ASP A 184 19.36 0.22 -12.63
N GLY A 185 19.92 -0.54 -11.69
CA GLY A 185 20.82 -0.05 -10.63
C GLY A 185 20.13 0.58 -9.40
N VAL A 186 18.79 0.57 -9.36
CA VAL A 186 17.98 1.08 -8.25
C VAL A 186 17.40 -0.08 -7.45
N LYS A 187 17.30 0.10 -6.13
CA LYS A 187 16.72 -0.88 -5.21
C LYS A 187 15.41 -0.36 -4.63
N VAL A 188 14.36 -1.17 -4.71
CA VAL A 188 13.05 -0.93 -4.09
C VAL A 188 12.74 -2.10 -3.18
N LEU A 189 12.16 -1.81 -2.02
CA LEU A 189 11.78 -2.82 -1.04
C LEU A 189 10.27 -3.04 -1.09
N ILE A 190 9.83 -4.27 -0.90
CA ILE A 190 8.42 -4.64 -0.83
C ILE A 190 8.15 -5.27 0.53
N ASP A 191 7.14 -4.77 1.23
CA ASP A 191 6.69 -5.39 2.47
C ASP A 191 6.10 -6.77 2.19
N SER A 192 6.54 -7.77 2.97
CA SER A 192 5.98 -9.13 3.01
C SER A 192 4.44 -9.20 2.95
N LYS A 193 3.74 -8.30 3.65
CA LYS A 193 2.26 -8.27 3.68
C LYS A 193 1.65 -7.80 2.37
N ALA A 194 2.37 -6.95 1.65
CA ALA A 194 1.92 -6.32 0.41
C ALA A 194 2.31 -7.12 -0.83
N LEU A 195 3.25 -8.06 -0.70
CA LEU A 195 3.82 -8.84 -1.79
C LEU A 195 2.74 -9.42 -2.70
N PHE A 196 1.75 -10.13 -2.15
CA PHE A 196 0.68 -10.75 -2.93
C PHE A 196 -0.20 -9.76 -3.70
N SER A 197 -0.45 -8.57 -3.13
CA SER A 197 -1.24 -7.53 -3.80
C SER A 197 -0.45 -6.80 -4.87
N ILE A 198 0.89 -6.77 -4.78
CA ILE A 198 1.77 -5.98 -5.64
C ILE A 198 2.36 -6.80 -6.79
N ILE A 199 2.38 -8.13 -6.70
CA ILE A 199 2.99 -8.98 -7.74
C ILE A 199 2.42 -8.65 -9.13
N GLY A 200 3.32 -8.40 -10.08
CA GLY A 200 2.96 -8.08 -11.47
C GLY A 200 2.52 -6.64 -11.70
N THR A 201 2.59 -5.78 -10.68
CA THR A 201 2.32 -4.35 -10.80
C THR A 201 3.48 -3.64 -11.50
N GLU A 202 3.14 -2.57 -12.23
CA GLU A 202 4.08 -1.62 -12.79
C GLU A 202 4.04 -0.30 -11.99
N MET A 203 5.19 0.15 -11.52
CA MET A 203 5.35 1.42 -10.80
C MET A 203 5.83 2.51 -11.75
N ASP A 204 5.05 3.59 -11.83
CA ASP A 204 5.27 4.73 -12.72
C ASP A 204 5.43 6.04 -11.92
N TRP A 205 6.01 7.06 -12.55
CA TRP A 205 6.13 8.40 -11.97
C TRP A 205 5.28 9.39 -12.75
N ALA A 206 4.30 9.99 -12.07
CA ALA A 206 3.44 11.02 -12.65
C ALA A 206 3.75 12.37 -12.01
N GLU A 207 4.10 13.33 -12.86
CA GLU A 207 4.33 14.72 -12.49
C GLU A 207 3.29 15.61 -13.15
N ASP A 208 2.40 16.16 -12.32
CA ASP A 208 1.44 17.18 -12.67
C ASP A 208 1.91 18.54 -12.14
N LYS A 209 1.33 19.63 -12.65
CA LYS A 209 1.67 21.01 -12.23
C LYS A 209 1.51 21.26 -10.72
N LEU A 210 0.67 20.48 -10.05
CA LEU A 210 0.33 20.64 -8.63
C LEU A 210 0.73 19.43 -7.78
N SER A 211 1.13 18.31 -8.38
CA SER A 211 1.37 17.07 -7.63
C SER A 211 2.37 16.18 -8.32
N GLN A 212 3.19 15.51 -7.52
CA GLN A 212 4.15 14.52 -7.96
C GLN A 212 3.88 13.24 -7.15
N LYS A 213 3.64 12.13 -7.84
CA LYS A 213 3.29 10.88 -7.17
C LYS A 213 3.74 9.66 -7.96
N PHE A 214 4.01 8.58 -7.22
CA PHE A 214 4.11 7.26 -7.82
C PHE A 214 2.72 6.71 -8.12
N VAL A 215 2.54 6.20 -9.34
CA VAL A 215 1.29 5.60 -9.82
C VAL A 215 1.53 4.11 -10.03
N PHE A 216 0.62 3.29 -9.51
CA PHE A 216 0.73 1.84 -9.56
C PHE A 216 -0.33 1.28 -10.51
N LYS A 217 0.10 0.60 -11.57
CA LYS A 217 -0.76 -0.07 -12.54
C LYS A 217 -0.73 -1.57 -12.29
N ASN A 218 -1.74 -2.08 -11.61
CA ASN A 218 -1.81 -3.49 -11.21
C ASN A 218 -2.92 -4.21 -11.99
N PRO A 219 -2.59 -5.21 -12.84
CA PRO A 219 -3.58 -5.94 -13.63
C PRO A 219 -4.50 -6.85 -12.79
N ASN A 220 -4.16 -7.10 -11.52
CA ASN A 220 -4.95 -7.96 -10.63
C ASN A 220 -6.04 -7.19 -9.86
N ILE A 221 -6.16 -5.87 -10.03
CA ILE A 221 -7.21 -5.08 -9.36
C ILE A 221 -8.57 -5.46 -9.95
N LYS A 222 -9.49 -5.88 -9.09
CA LYS A 222 -10.89 -6.16 -9.44
C LYS A 222 -11.73 -4.90 -9.46
N GLU A 223 -11.63 -4.11 -8.40
CA GLU A 223 -12.46 -2.92 -8.19
C GLU A 223 -11.60 -1.79 -7.61
N GLN A 224 -11.85 -0.56 -8.05
CA GLN A 224 -11.22 0.64 -7.50
C GLN A 224 -12.30 1.55 -6.90
N CYS A 225 -12.00 2.14 -5.73
CA CYS A 225 -12.92 3.08 -5.09
C CYS A 225 -13.15 4.30 -5.99
N GLY A 226 -14.35 4.88 -5.98
CA GLY A 226 -14.69 6.02 -6.83
C GLY A 226 -13.81 7.27 -6.63
N CYS A 227 -13.13 7.39 -5.48
CA CYS A 227 -12.12 8.44 -5.24
C CYS A 227 -10.72 8.10 -5.76
N GLY A 228 -10.49 6.87 -6.23
CA GLY A 228 -9.21 6.41 -6.79
C GLY A 228 -8.12 6.05 -5.77
N GLU A 229 -8.34 6.28 -4.47
CA GLU A 229 -7.29 6.13 -3.44
C GLU A 229 -7.12 4.70 -2.92
N SER A 230 -8.11 3.84 -3.13
CA SER A 230 -8.10 2.44 -2.64
C SER A 230 -8.62 1.47 -3.69
N PHE A 231 -8.18 0.22 -3.58
CA PHE A 231 -8.47 -0.86 -4.53
C PHE A 231 -8.72 -2.20 -3.81
N MET A 232 -9.34 -3.13 -4.52
CA MET A 232 -9.57 -4.50 -4.10
C MET A 232 -8.96 -5.46 -5.13
N VAL A 233 -8.26 -6.50 -4.65
CA VAL A 233 -7.56 -7.53 -5.46
C VAL A 233 -8.27 -8.87 -5.33
#